data_AF-A0A961DNY4-F1
#
_entry.id   AF-A0A961DNY4-F1
#
_cell.length_a   1.000
_cell.length_b   1.000
_cell.length_c   1.000
_cell.angle_alpha   90.00
_cell.angle_beta   90.00
_cell.angle_gamma   90.00
#
_symmetry.space_group_name_H-M   'P 1'
#
loop_
_entity.id
_entity.type
_entity.pdbx_description
1 polymer ?
#
loop_
_entity_poly.entity_id
_entity_poly.type
_entity_poly.pdbx_seq_one_letter_code
_entity_poly.pdbx_strand_id
1 'polypeptide(L)'
;MTTLQHGSDDGFDDPSLREITWNPDAGVEHRISHNAIVGVISGFVFVFVLVGVGSLAVGLKTQAALSLGLFSGFWSGTMLGAMVTANAVYQRASSELHHRESGDPTRY
;
A
#
# COMPACT_ATOMS: atom_id res chain seq x y z
N MET A 1 48.89 39.76 3.93
CA MET A 1 47.56 39.83 4.57
C MET A 1 46.62 39.09 3.64
N THR A 2 46.45 37.79 3.89
CA THR A 2 45.80 36.84 2.97
C THR A 2 44.51 36.39 3.64
N THR A 3 43.37 36.71 3.04
CA THR A 3 42.04 36.38 3.55
C THR A 3 41.78 34.89 3.38
N LEU A 4 41.53 34.20 4.49
CA LEU A 4 40.99 32.83 4.51
C LEU A 4 39.54 32.90 4.02
N GLN A 5 39.30 32.47 2.78
CA GLN A 5 37.95 32.31 2.23
C GLN A 5 37.39 30.99 2.75
N HIS A 6 36.48 31.10 3.72
CA HIS A 6 35.64 30.04 4.25
C HIS A 6 34.74 29.54 3.12
N GLY A 7 35.19 28.50 2.41
CA GLY A 7 34.35 27.71 1.53
C GLY A 7 33.46 26.83 2.39
N SER A 8 32.20 27.24 2.51
CA SER A 8 31.12 26.42 3.03
C SER A 8 30.89 25.26 2.06
N ASP A 9 31.44 24.09 2.39
CA ASP A 9 31.13 22.81 1.77
C ASP A 9 29.70 22.39 2.13
N ASP A 10 28.71 23.13 1.63
CA ASP A 10 27.31 22.72 1.65
C ASP A 10 27.08 21.85 0.42
N GLY A 11 27.64 20.64 0.44
CA GLY A 11 27.51 19.60 -0.57
C GLY A 11 26.11 18.99 -0.67
N PHE A 12 25.07 19.83 -0.67
CA PHE A 12 23.66 19.45 -0.73
C PHE A 12 22.95 19.94 -2.01
N ASP A 13 23.71 20.46 -2.97
CA ASP A 13 23.22 20.96 -4.25
C ASP A 13 23.78 20.17 -5.45
N ASP A 14 24.14 18.90 -5.25
CA ASP A 14 24.36 17.99 -6.37
C ASP A 14 23.01 17.44 -6.85
N PRO A 15 22.51 17.84 -8.04
CA PRO A 15 21.23 17.36 -8.57
C PRO A 15 21.23 15.84 -8.79
N SER A 16 22.41 15.22 -8.93
CA SER A 16 22.52 13.76 -9.03
C SER A 16 22.19 13.04 -7.72
N LEU A 17 22.34 13.69 -6.55
CA LEU A 17 21.93 13.14 -5.25
C LEU A 17 20.41 13.25 -5.01
N ARG A 18 19.74 14.21 -5.65
CA ARG A 18 18.26 14.31 -5.64
C ARG A 18 17.61 13.25 -6.54
N GLU A 19 18.28 12.84 -7.61
CA GLU A 19 17.84 11.72 -8.46
C GLU A 19 18.05 10.33 -7.82
N ILE A 20 18.98 10.18 -6.87
CA ILE A 20 19.23 8.89 -6.20
C ILE A 20 18.17 8.57 -5.13
N THR A 21 17.45 9.56 -4.59
CA THR A 21 16.52 9.36 -3.46
C THR A 21 15.05 9.30 -3.85
N TRP A 22 14.68 9.78 -5.04
CA TRP A 22 13.31 9.68 -5.51
C TRP A 22 13.14 8.46 -6.42
N ASN A 23 13.00 7.29 -5.82
CA ASN A 23 12.52 6.11 -6.54
C ASN A 23 11.00 6.27 -6.72
N PRO A 24 10.47 6.61 -7.93
CA PRO A 24 9.03 6.67 -8.18
C PRO A 24 8.33 5.36 -7.79
N ASP A 25 9.04 4.23 -7.88
CA ASP A 25 8.50 2.94 -7.47
C ASP A 25 8.31 2.85 -5.95
N ALA A 26 9.12 3.53 -5.14
CA ALA A 26 8.90 3.58 -3.68
C ALA A 26 7.62 4.34 -3.31
N GLY A 27 7.26 5.40 -4.05
CA GLY A 27 6.01 6.13 -3.86
C GLY A 27 4.78 5.31 -4.28
N VAL A 28 4.92 4.48 -5.31
CA VAL A 28 3.85 3.60 -5.79
C VAL A 28 3.72 2.35 -4.91
N GLU A 29 4.83 1.74 -4.50
CA GLU A 29 4.87 0.65 -3.52
C GLU A 29 4.25 1.09 -2.20
N HIS A 30 4.49 2.33 -1.76
CA HIS A 30 3.85 2.88 -0.57
C HIS A 30 2.32 2.94 -0.71
N ARG A 31 1.79 3.34 -1.87
CA ARG A 31 0.34 3.39 -2.10
C ARG A 31 -0.29 2.00 -2.21
N ILE A 32 0.38 1.06 -2.87
CA ILE A 32 -0.09 -0.32 -3.01
C ILE A 32 -0.11 -1.00 -1.64
N SER A 33 0.97 -0.88 -0.86
CA SER A 33 1.05 -1.42 0.50
C SER A 33 0.06 -0.75 1.45
N HIS A 34 -0.15 0.56 1.34
CA HIS A 34 -1.19 1.25 2.12
C HIS A 34 -2.58 0.70 1.81
N ASN A 35 -2.94 0.55 0.53
CA ASN A 35 -4.22 -0.01 0.11
C ASN A 35 -4.39 -1.47 0.58
N ALA A 36 -3.31 -2.25 0.55
CA ALA A 36 -3.29 -3.61 1.07
C ALA A 36 -3.64 -3.64 2.56
N ILE A 37 -2.96 -2.81 3.36
CA ILE A 37 -3.16 -2.70 4.82
C ILE A 37 -4.59 -2.27 5.13
N VAL A 38 -5.10 -1.26 4.42
CA VAL A 38 -6.50 -0.79 4.59
C VAL A 38 -7.48 -1.92 4.26
N GLY A 39 -7.23 -2.68 3.17
CA GLY A 39 -8.03 -3.85 2.82
C GLY A 39 -8.01 -4.95 3.90
N VAL A 40 -6.83 -5.23 4.48
CA VAL A 40 -6.71 -6.21 5.57
C VAL A 40 -7.48 -5.77 6.81
N ILE A 41 -7.28 -4.54 7.26
CA ILE A 41 -7.91 -4.02 8.48
C ILE A 41 -9.42 -3.95 8.31
N SER A 42 -9.91 -3.41 7.18
CA SER A 42 -11.34 -3.30 6.92
C SER A 42 -12.02 -4.67 6.82
N GLY A 43 -11.40 -5.63 6.10
CA GLY A 43 -11.92 -7.00 6.01
C GLY A 43 -11.93 -7.71 7.35
N PHE A 44 -10.86 -7.53 8.16
CA PHE A 44 -10.79 -8.07 9.51
C PHE A 44 -11.91 -7.52 10.39
N VAL A 45 -12.04 -6.19 10.48
CA VAL A 45 -13.02 -5.54 11.36
C VAL A 45 -14.44 -5.92 10.97
N PHE A 46 -14.75 -5.90 9.67
CA PHE A 46 -16.09 -6.24 9.19
C PHE A 46 -16.50 -7.66 9.58
N VAL A 47 -15.63 -8.65 9.30
CA VAL A 47 -15.94 -10.05 9.60
C VAL A 47 -15.85 -10.35 11.09
N PHE A 48 -14.93 -9.74 11.82
CA PHE A 48 -14.87 -9.87 13.28
C PHE A 48 -16.17 -9.40 13.94
N VAL A 49 -16.72 -8.27 13.50
CA VAL A 49 -18.00 -7.78 14.01
C VAL A 49 -19.13 -8.72 13.60
N LEU A 50 -19.21 -9.08 12.32
CA LEU A 50 -20.32 -9.88 11.81
C LEU A 50 -20.34 -11.30 12.40
N VAL A 51 -19.20 -11.98 12.41
CA VAL A 51 -19.07 -13.35 12.91
C VAL A 51 -18.86 -13.37 14.42
N GLY A 52 -17.92 -12.58 14.94
CA GLY A 52 -17.60 -12.57 16.37
C GLY A 52 -18.73 -11.99 17.21
N VAL A 53 -19.11 -10.74 16.96
CA VAL A 53 -20.20 -10.09 17.72
C VAL A 53 -21.56 -10.72 17.36
N GLY A 54 -21.79 -11.05 16.08
CA GLY A 54 -23.01 -11.74 15.67
C GLY A 54 -23.19 -13.11 16.32
N SER A 55 -22.12 -13.86 16.58
CA SER A 55 -22.19 -15.15 17.29
C SER A 55 -22.72 -15.03 18.72
N LEU A 56 -22.48 -13.89 19.39
CA LEU A 56 -23.04 -13.63 20.72
C LEU A 56 -24.57 -13.54 20.67
N ALA A 57 -25.14 -13.01 19.59
CA ALA A 57 -26.58 -12.92 19.39
C ALA A 57 -27.24 -14.31 19.24
N VAL A 58 -26.48 -15.32 18.80
CA VAL A 58 -26.93 -16.71 18.66
C VAL A 58 -26.67 -17.52 19.94
N GLY A 59 -26.19 -16.89 21.01
CA GLY A 59 -25.96 -17.53 22.31
C GLY A 59 -24.66 -18.32 22.40
N LEU A 60 -23.68 -18.10 21.50
CA LEU A 60 -22.35 -18.66 21.69
C LEU A 60 -21.68 -18.06 22.92
N LYS A 61 -20.91 -18.91 23.62
CA LYS A 61 -20.05 -18.48 24.72
C LYS A 61 -19.06 -17.42 24.22
N THR A 62 -18.86 -16.36 25.00
CA THR A 62 -18.00 -15.22 24.64
C THR A 62 -16.62 -15.63 24.13
N GLN A 63 -16.00 -16.62 24.76
CA GLN A 63 -14.68 -17.12 24.36
C GLN A 63 -14.69 -17.77 22.97
N ALA A 64 -15.75 -18.52 22.64
CA ALA A 64 -15.90 -19.16 21.33
C ALA A 64 -16.26 -18.14 20.24
N ALA A 65 -17.09 -17.15 20.58
CA ALA A 65 -17.45 -16.06 19.67
C ALA A 65 -16.22 -15.20 19.32
N LEU A 66 -15.39 -14.87 20.32
CA LEU A 66 -14.14 -14.12 20.10
C LEU A 66 -13.13 -14.91 19.27
N SER A 67 -12.92 -16.20 19.55
CA SER A 67 -11.98 -17.02 18.77
C SER A 67 -12.44 -17.19 17.32
N LEU A 68 -13.74 -17.41 17.10
CA LEU A 68 -14.33 -17.52 15.77
C LEU A 68 -14.22 -16.20 14.99
N GLY A 69 -14.51 -15.07 15.65
CA GLY A 69 -14.36 -13.74 15.07
C GLY A 69 -12.91 -13.42 14.70
N LEU A 70 -11.94 -13.71 15.58
CA LEU A 70 -10.51 -13.48 15.31
C LEU A 70 -10.02 -14.32 14.14
N PHE A 71 -10.37 -15.62 14.12
CA PHE A 71 -9.95 -16.53 13.07
C PHE A 71 -10.55 -16.15 11.72
N SER A 72 -11.88 -15.97 11.66
CA SER A 72 -12.58 -15.59 10.41
C SER A 72 -12.17 -14.20 9.93
N GLY A 73 -12.05 -13.23 10.85
CA GLY A 73 -11.57 -11.88 10.55
C GLY A 73 -10.16 -11.89 9.97
N PHE A 74 -9.23 -12.65 10.54
CA PHE A 74 -7.86 -12.72 10.04
C PHE A 74 -7.78 -13.22 8.61
N TRP A 75 -8.46 -14.33 8.30
CA TRP A 75 -8.46 -14.91 6.95
C TRP A 75 -9.21 -14.04 5.95
N SER A 76 -10.36 -13.48 6.33
CA SER A 76 -11.10 -12.58 5.46
C SER A 76 -10.34 -11.27 5.19
N GLY A 77 -9.68 -10.72 6.21
CA GLY A 77 -8.85 -9.54 6.08
C GLY A 77 -7.71 -9.78 5.10
N THR A 78 -6.93 -10.84 5.30
CA THR A 78 -5.82 -11.17 4.38
C THR A 78 -6.29 -11.42 2.95
N MET A 79 -7.41 -12.11 2.76
CA MET A 79 -8.01 -12.32 1.43
C MET A 79 -8.44 -11.02 0.77
N LEU A 80 -9.13 -10.13 1.50
CA LEU A 80 -9.55 -8.83 0.97
C LEU A 80 -8.36 -7.92 0.67
N GLY A 81 -7.38 -7.86 1.57
CA GLY A 81 -6.13 -7.11 1.34
C GLY A 81 -5.39 -7.59 0.10
N ALA A 82 -5.28 -8.91 -0.10
CA ALA A 82 -4.69 -9.48 -1.30
C ALA A 82 -5.48 -9.11 -2.56
N MET A 83 -6.81 -9.17 -2.51
CA MET A 83 -7.68 -8.79 -3.63
C MET A 83 -7.53 -7.30 -3.99
N VAL A 84 -7.53 -6.40 -3.00
CA VAL A 84 -7.32 -4.95 -3.21
C VAL A 84 -5.95 -4.69 -3.82
N THR A 85 -4.91 -5.37 -3.32
CA THR A 85 -3.55 -5.26 -3.84
C THR A 85 -3.47 -5.74 -5.29
N ALA A 86 -4.03 -6.91 -5.59
CA ALA A 86 -4.06 -7.46 -6.94
C ALA A 86 -4.80 -6.53 -7.92
N ASN A 87 -5.92 -5.95 -7.49
CA ASN A 87 -6.67 -4.99 -8.30
C ASN A 87 -5.87 -3.69 -8.53
N ALA A 88 -5.18 -3.17 -7.51
CA ALA A 88 -4.34 -1.99 -7.65
C ALA A 88 -3.17 -2.22 -8.63
N VAL A 89 -2.54 -3.40 -8.57
CA VAL A 89 -1.48 -3.80 -9.52
C VAL A 89 -2.05 -3.95 -10.94
N TYR A 90 -3.21 -4.57 -11.09
CA TYR A 90 -3.86 -4.74 -12.39
C TYR A 90 -4.25 -3.41 -13.05
N GLN A 91 -4.79 -2.47 -12.28
CA GLN A 91 -5.12 -1.13 -12.78
C GLN A 91 -3.87 -0.38 -13.25
N ARG A 92 -2.73 -0.52 -12.54
CA ARG A 92 -1.46 0.03 -12.99
C ARG A 92 -1.01 -0.60 -14.32
N ALA A 93 -0.94 -1.93 -14.39
CA ALA A 93 -0.50 -2.64 -15.59
C ALA A 93 -1.37 -2.33 -16.82
N SER A 94 -2.69 -2.24 -16.64
CA SER A 94 -3.61 -1.89 -17.72
C SER A 94 -3.43 -0.44 -18.19
N SER A 95 -3.17 0.51 -17.29
CA SER A 95 -2.88 1.91 -17.67
C SER A 95 -1.58 2.05 -18.46
N GLU A 96 -0.54 1.29 -18.11
CA GLU A 96 0.74 1.26 -18.82
C GLU A 96 0.59 0.66 -20.23
N LEU A 97 -0.26 -0.37 -20.38
CA LEU A 97 -0.59 -0.95 -21.69
C LEU A 97 -1.38 0.02 -22.57
N HIS A 98 -2.39 0.71 -22.04
CA HIS A 98 -3.15 1.71 -22.78
C HIS A 98 -2.29 2.90 -23.22
N HIS A 99 -1.29 3.30 -22.42
CA HIS A 99 -0.32 4.33 -22.82
C HIS A 99 0.61 3.88 -23.95
N ARG A 100 0.93 2.57 -24.03
CA ARG A 100 1.71 2.01 -25.15
C ARG A 100 0.89 1.89 -26.43
N GLU A 101 -0.38 1.53 -26.33
CA GLU A 101 -1.28 1.44 -27.50
C GLU A 101 -1.76 2.80 -28.01
N SER A 102 -1.88 3.81 -27.13
CA SER A 102 -2.19 5.20 -27.51
C SER A 102 -0.97 6.02 -27.95
N GLY A 103 0.22 5.42 -27.91
CA GLY A 103 1.46 6.01 -28.40
C GLY A 103 1.47 6.09 -29.93
N ASP A 104 1.18 7.29 -30.43
CA ASP A 104 1.42 7.74 -31.80
C ASP A 104 2.77 7.21 -32.36
N PRO A 105 2.78 6.40 -33.44
CA PRO A 105 3.99 5.81 -34.01
C PRO A 105 4.94 6.85 -34.67
N THR A 106 4.63 8.14 -34.63
CA THR A 106 5.42 9.19 -35.32
C THR A 106 6.55 9.82 -34.50
N ARG A 107 6.82 9.35 -33.28
CA ARG A 107 8.06 9.74 -32.54
C ARG A 107 9.22 8.77 -32.84
N TYR A 108 9.76 8.88 -34.05
CA TYR A 108 11.14 8.54 -34.38
C TYR A 108 11.80 9.73 -35.08
#